data_AF-A0AAD5TH09-F1
#
_entry.id   AF-A0AAD5TH09-F1
#
_cell.length_a   1.000
_cell.length_b   1.000
_cell.length_c   1.000
_cell.angle_alpha   90.00
_cell.angle_beta   90.00
_cell.angle_gamma   90.00
#
_symmetry.space_group_name_H-M   'P 1'
#
loop_
_entity.id
_entity.type
_entity.pdbx_description
1 polymer ?
#
loop_
_entity_poly.entity_id
_entity_poly.type
_entity_poly.pdbx_seq_one_letter_code
_entity_poly.pdbx_strand_id
1 'polypeptide(L)'
;MSALTTTSASEADLRDVFIDSLPYIDSKYPELSETIDNLIKEEMEREKTSTESALPTEIELFSSNPILAADLDRVSTSQSNPILDTARFRLEPPKNPKSLAHWQTALDNAEAQLEHQTNRLINLELVNTFGSNAWKLHCYQLEWLASSLQKEVDAAAKEVLDINKERKTAQLKMGQTLQQLAQRYTNLVHQTLQVDVATKSLELQIAALRAEKEKLVSSS
;
A
#
# COMPACT_ATOMS: atom_id res chain seq x y z
N MET A 1 47.47 17.71 -14.03
CA MET A 1 47.37 17.54 -12.57
C MET A 1 46.05 18.11 -12.11
N SER A 2 45.24 17.24 -11.50
CA SER A 2 44.12 17.48 -10.58
C SER A 2 42.89 16.68 -11.00
N ALA A 3 42.65 15.63 -10.21
CA ALA A 3 41.61 14.65 -10.34
C ALA A 3 40.25 15.23 -9.96
N LEU A 4 39.24 14.97 -10.80
CA LEU A 4 37.87 14.80 -10.33
C LEU A 4 37.54 13.31 -10.49
N THR A 5 37.95 12.54 -9.48
CA THR A 5 37.35 11.24 -9.21
C THR A 5 35.98 11.53 -8.61
N THR A 6 34.96 11.70 -9.45
CA THR A 6 33.58 11.53 -9.00
C THR A 6 33.42 10.06 -8.68
N THR A 7 33.49 9.73 -7.40
CA THR A 7 33.08 8.44 -6.83
C THR A 7 31.64 8.17 -7.27
N SER A 8 31.49 7.46 -8.38
CA SER A 8 30.29 6.70 -8.68
C SER A 8 30.28 5.49 -7.72
N ALA A 9 29.94 5.74 -6.46
CA ALA A 9 29.57 4.68 -5.55
C ALA A 9 28.25 4.09 -6.07
N SER A 10 28.39 3.00 -6.81
CA SER A 10 27.49 1.83 -6.76
C SER A 10 26.06 2.09 -6.29
N GLU A 11 25.18 2.43 -7.24
CA GLU A 11 23.72 2.32 -7.10
C GLU A 11 23.26 0.90 -6.70
N ALA A 12 24.14 -0.09 -6.90
CA ALA A 12 23.98 -1.47 -6.44
C ALA A 12 24.18 -1.67 -4.93
N ASP A 13 24.96 -0.83 -4.25
CA ASP A 13 25.25 -1.00 -2.81
C ASP A 13 24.08 -0.55 -1.92
N LEU A 14 23.19 0.33 -2.42
CA LEU A 14 22.00 0.75 -1.68
C LEU A 14 20.93 -0.34 -1.59
N ARG A 15 20.93 -1.31 -2.51
CA ARG A 15 20.00 -2.45 -2.48
C ARG A 15 20.40 -3.54 -1.49
N ASP A 16 21.65 -3.51 -1.01
CA ASP A 16 22.19 -4.52 -0.10
C ASP A 16 22.42 -3.98 1.32
N VAL A 17 21.86 -2.80 1.63
CA VAL A 17 21.69 -2.36 3.01
C VAL A 17 20.60 -3.24 3.63
N PHE A 18 21.01 -4.37 4.20
CA PHE A 18 20.14 -5.21 5.01
C PHE A 18 19.74 -4.44 6.27
N ILE A 19 18.59 -3.76 6.20
CA ILE A 19 17.99 -3.07 7.34
C ILE A 19 17.36 -4.14 8.25
N ASP A 20 18.09 -4.57 9.27
CA ASP A 20 17.62 -5.55 10.25
C ASP A 20 16.66 -4.87 11.24
N SER A 21 15.38 -5.14 11.09
CA SER A 21 14.35 -4.79 12.07
C SER A 21 13.59 -6.06 12.45
N LEU A 22 13.31 -6.26 13.74
CA LEU A 22 12.73 -7.51 14.25
C LEU A 22 11.31 -7.29 14.83
N PRO A 23 10.28 -6.99 14.01
CA PRO A 23 8.92 -6.70 14.48
C PRO A 23 8.27 -7.74 15.41
N TYR A 24 8.64 -9.02 15.34
CA TYR A 24 8.07 -10.07 16.21
C TYR A 24 8.77 -10.18 17.57
N ILE A 25 9.93 -9.54 17.75
CA ILE A 25 10.71 -9.53 19.00
C ILE A 25 10.66 -8.17 19.64
N ASP A 26 10.84 -7.11 18.85
CA ASP A 26 10.84 -5.74 19.33
C ASP A 26 9.47 -5.40 19.92
N SER A 27 9.46 -5.10 21.22
CA SER A 27 8.28 -4.60 21.91
C SER A 27 7.86 -3.29 21.25
N LYS A 28 6.60 -3.21 20.83
CA LYS A 28 6.05 -1.94 20.33
C LYS A 28 5.98 -0.97 21.50
N TYR A 29 6.73 0.14 21.40
CA TYR A 29 6.66 1.23 22.35
C TYR A 29 5.81 2.36 21.75
N PRO A 30 4.48 2.37 21.98
CA PRO A 30 3.61 3.39 21.41
C PRO A 30 3.95 4.80 21.94
N GLU A 31 4.53 4.91 23.14
CA GLU A 31 4.95 6.21 23.71
C GLU A 31 6.10 6.87 22.92
N LEU A 32 6.91 6.09 22.22
CA LEU A 32 8.02 6.61 21.42
C LEU A 32 7.60 6.94 19.98
N SER A 33 6.39 6.57 19.52
CA SER A 33 6.00 6.81 18.12
C SER A 33 6.00 8.29 17.78
N GLU A 34 5.45 9.15 18.66
CA GLU A 34 5.43 10.60 18.43
C GLU A 34 6.85 11.20 18.36
N THR A 35 7.77 10.71 19.20
CA THR A 35 9.16 11.17 19.19
C THR A 35 9.89 10.74 17.92
N ILE A 36 9.66 9.51 17.46
CA ILE A 36 10.22 8.98 16.22
C ILE A 36 9.67 9.77 15.03
N ASP A 37 8.36 10.01 14.98
CA ASP A 37 7.73 10.77 13.91
C ASP A 37 8.26 12.20 13.84
N ASN A 38 8.54 12.83 14.98
CA ASN A 38 9.14 14.16 15.02
C ASN A 38 10.59 14.16 14.52
N LEU A 39 11.40 13.18 14.89
CA LEU A 39 12.76 13.03 14.37
C LEU A 39 12.76 12.78 12.85
N ILE A 40 11.85 11.96 12.35
CA ILE A 40 11.67 11.73 10.91
C ILE A 40 11.31 13.05 10.21
N LYS A 41 10.40 13.85 10.76
CA LYS A 41 10.04 15.16 10.20
C LYS A 41 11.23 16.11 10.19
N GLU A 42 12.01 16.18 11.26
CA GLU A 42 13.22 17.02 11.31
C GLU A 42 14.25 16.61 10.24
N GLU A 43 14.45 15.31 10.03
CA GLU A 43 15.35 14.82 8.96
C GLU A 43 14.77 15.09 7.57
N MET A 44 13.45 14.92 7.37
CA MET A 44 12.78 15.29 6.11
C MET A 44 12.86 16.80 5.82
N GLU A 45 12.85 17.66 6.83
CA GLU A 45 13.02 19.11 6.66
C GLU A 45 14.46 19.50 6.32
N ARG A 46 15.44 18.73 6.84
CA ARG A 46 16.87 18.89 6.52
C ARG A 46 17.18 18.39 5.12
N GLU A 47 16.68 17.22 4.75
CA GLU A 47 16.74 16.70 3.40
C GLU A 47 15.65 17.34 2.53
N LYS A 48 15.90 18.59 2.08
CA LYS A 48 15.13 19.22 0.98
C LYS A 48 15.47 18.59 -0.38
N THR A 49 15.74 17.30 -0.42
CA THR A 49 15.84 16.57 -1.67
C THR A 49 14.43 16.47 -2.21
N SER A 50 14.14 17.26 -3.25
CA SER A 50 12.85 17.29 -3.92
C SER A 50 12.43 15.84 -4.21
N THR A 51 11.45 15.34 -3.45
CA THR A 51 10.66 14.18 -3.83
C THR A 51 9.74 14.60 -4.97
N GLU A 52 10.31 15.13 -6.05
CA GLU A 52 9.67 15.19 -7.35
C GLU A 52 9.42 13.74 -7.73
N SER A 53 8.25 13.27 -7.32
CA SER A 53 7.75 11.96 -7.64
C SER A 53 7.91 11.78 -9.14
N ALA A 54 8.51 10.67 -9.57
CA ALA A 54 8.51 10.28 -10.98
C ALA A 54 7.08 10.02 -11.52
N LEU A 55 6.06 10.20 -10.66
CA LEU A 55 4.65 10.17 -11.03
C LEU A 55 4.29 11.47 -11.76
N PRO A 56 3.66 11.36 -12.94
CA PRO A 56 3.08 12.51 -13.63
C PRO A 56 2.11 13.26 -12.71
N THR A 57 2.29 14.57 -12.58
CA THR A 57 1.43 15.45 -11.76
C THR A 57 -0.01 15.51 -12.30
N GLU A 58 -0.18 15.30 -13.61
CA GLU A 58 -1.47 15.27 -14.28
C GLU A 58 -1.63 13.95 -15.05
N ILE A 59 -2.58 13.13 -14.63
CA ILE A 59 -2.99 11.94 -15.36
C ILE A 59 -4.15 12.35 -16.26
N GLU A 60 -3.92 12.37 -17.57
CA GLU A 60 -4.98 12.55 -18.56
C GLU A 60 -5.88 11.30 -18.57
N LEU A 61 -6.97 11.36 -17.80
CA LEU A 61 -7.97 10.31 -17.79
C LEU A 61 -8.77 10.34 -19.11
N PHE A 62 -8.97 9.16 -19.70
CA PHE A 62 -9.79 8.97 -20.90
C PHE A 62 -9.26 9.65 -22.18
N SER A 63 -7.94 9.77 -22.35
CA SER A 63 -7.31 10.30 -23.58
C SER A 63 -7.83 9.64 -24.88
N SER A 64 -8.15 8.35 -24.84
CA SER A 64 -8.71 7.61 -25.98
C SER A 64 -10.20 7.86 -26.25
N ASN A 65 -10.95 8.41 -25.28
CA ASN A 65 -12.41 8.53 -25.33
C ASN A 65 -12.86 9.96 -25.00
N PRO A 66 -13.02 10.83 -26.02
CA PRO A 66 -13.33 12.25 -25.81
C PRO A 66 -14.69 12.48 -25.15
N ILE A 67 -15.64 11.54 -25.32
CA ILE A 67 -16.97 11.60 -24.68
C ILE A 67 -16.84 11.45 -23.15
N LEU A 68 -16.00 10.53 -22.70
CA LEU A 68 -15.79 10.28 -21.27
C LEU A 68 -14.99 11.41 -20.62
N ALA A 69 -14.02 11.97 -21.34
CA ALA A 69 -13.30 13.17 -20.89
C ALA A 69 -14.26 14.35 -20.70
N ALA A 70 -15.11 14.64 -21.69
CA ALA A 70 -16.11 15.70 -21.61
C ALA A 70 -17.13 15.49 -20.48
N ASP A 71 -17.54 14.24 -20.23
CA ASP A 71 -18.43 13.91 -19.12
C ASP A 71 -17.74 14.08 -17.76
N LEU A 72 -16.44 13.78 -17.66
CA LEU A 72 -15.65 14.01 -16.45
C LEU A 72 -15.50 15.51 -16.16
N ASP A 73 -15.27 16.33 -17.19
CA ASP A 73 -15.25 17.79 -17.07
C ASP A 73 -16.61 18.37 -16.68
N ARG A 74 -17.69 17.80 -17.21
CA ARG A 74 -19.07 18.16 -16.81
C ARG A 74 -19.32 17.86 -15.33
N VAL A 75 -18.88 16.69 -14.86
CA VAL A 75 -19.03 16.27 -13.47
C VAL A 75 -18.16 17.11 -12.54
N SER A 76 -16.91 17.40 -12.92
CA SER A 76 -16.01 18.25 -12.12
C SER A 76 -16.58 19.67 -11.95
N THR A 77 -17.26 20.18 -12.97
CA THR A 77 -17.97 21.47 -12.94
C THR A 77 -19.38 21.40 -12.32
N SER A 78 -19.78 20.26 -11.75
CA SER A 78 -21.09 20.02 -11.13
C SER A 78 -22.29 20.37 -12.01
N GLN A 79 -22.15 20.24 -13.33
CA GLN A 79 -23.23 20.48 -14.27
C GLN A 79 -24.19 19.27 -14.31
N SER A 80 -25.49 19.54 -14.21
CA SER A 80 -26.52 18.50 -14.32
C SER A 80 -26.62 17.96 -15.75
N ASN A 81 -26.93 16.66 -15.88
CA ASN A 81 -27.06 16.02 -17.19
C ASN A 81 -28.22 16.66 -17.99
N PRO A 82 -28.08 16.80 -19.33
CA PRO A 82 -29.19 17.21 -20.16
C PRO A 82 -30.34 16.21 -20.03
N ILE A 83 -31.57 16.74 -19.92
CA ILE A 83 -32.77 15.92 -19.83
C ILE A 83 -32.87 15.09 -21.12
N LEU A 84 -32.92 13.76 -20.98
CA LEU A 84 -33.12 12.84 -22.09
C LEU A 84 -34.46 13.16 -22.77
N ASP A 85 -34.42 13.39 -24.07
CA ASP A 85 -35.64 13.62 -24.85
C ASP A 85 -36.45 12.32 -24.94
N THR A 86 -37.56 12.27 -24.21
CA THR A 86 -38.50 11.14 -24.22
C THR A 86 -39.63 11.35 -25.23
N ALA A 87 -39.74 12.52 -25.86
CA ALA A 87 -40.82 12.83 -26.80
C ALA A 87 -40.75 11.95 -28.05
N ARG A 88 -39.54 11.54 -28.45
CA ARG A 88 -39.32 10.61 -29.58
C ARG A 88 -39.97 9.23 -29.38
N PHE A 89 -40.09 8.76 -28.14
CA PHE A 89 -40.64 7.44 -27.83
C PHE A 89 -42.13 7.48 -27.47
N ARG A 90 -42.75 8.65 -27.56
CA ARG A 90 -44.17 8.87 -27.28
C ARG A 90 -44.91 9.22 -28.56
N LEU A 91 -46.12 8.73 -28.69
CA LEU A 91 -47.01 9.07 -29.80
C LEU A 91 -47.78 10.36 -29.44
N GLU A 92 -47.06 11.48 -29.40
CA GLU A 92 -47.67 12.78 -29.09
C GLU A 92 -48.49 13.29 -30.30
N PRO A 93 -49.65 13.92 -30.07
CA PRO A 93 -50.40 14.54 -31.14
C PRO A 93 -49.60 15.69 -31.78
N PRO A 94 -49.87 16.01 -33.06
CA PRO A 94 -49.18 17.10 -33.74
C PRO A 94 -49.39 18.42 -33.00
N LYS A 95 -48.30 19.12 -32.68
CA LYS A 95 -48.31 20.37 -31.90
C LYS A 95 -49.27 21.43 -32.48
N ASN A 96 -49.42 21.46 -33.81
CA ASN A 96 -50.31 22.36 -34.52
C ASN A 96 -51.19 21.57 -35.52
N PRO A 97 -52.48 21.36 -35.24
CA PRO A 97 -53.34 20.52 -36.09
C PRO A 97 -53.66 21.14 -37.47
N LYS A 98 -53.35 22.42 -37.67
CA LYS A 98 -53.55 23.13 -38.95
C LYS A 98 -52.33 23.08 -39.87
N SER A 99 -51.18 22.59 -39.40
CA SER A 99 -49.92 22.60 -40.14
C SER A 99 -49.62 21.22 -40.72
N LEU A 100 -49.54 21.12 -42.05
CA LEU A 100 -49.19 19.86 -42.75
C LEU A 100 -47.85 19.28 -42.27
N ALA A 101 -46.82 20.12 -42.10
CA ALA A 101 -45.49 19.69 -41.65
C ALA A 101 -45.50 18.99 -40.28
N HIS A 102 -46.31 19.46 -39.33
CA HIS A 102 -46.42 18.86 -38.00
C HIS A 102 -47.14 17.50 -38.04
N TRP A 103 -48.08 17.33 -38.98
CA TRP A 103 -48.73 16.04 -39.25
C TRP A 103 -47.77 15.04 -39.89
N GLN A 104 -46.94 15.47 -40.84
CA GLN A 104 -45.91 14.62 -41.45
C GLN A 104 -44.92 14.11 -40.39
N THR A 105 -44.41 14.99 -39.54
CA THR A 105 -43.49 14.57 -38.45
C THR A 105 -44.14 13.63 -37.43
N ALA A 106 -45.44 13.80 -37.17
CA ALA A 106 -46.18 12.91 -36.27
C ALA A 106 -46.43 11.55 -36.91
N LEU A 107 -46.70 11.51 -38.23
CA LEU A 107 -46.86 10.29 -39.00
C LEU A 107 -45.56 9.50 -39.08
N ASP A 108 -44.44 10.16 -39.42
CA ASP A 108 -43.12 9.53 -39.49
C ASP A 108 -42.73 8.92 -38.12
N ASN A 109 -43.03 9.61 -37.02
CA ASN A 109 -42.83 9.09 -35.67
C ASN A 109 -43.74 7.87 -35.37
N ALA A 110 -44.99 7.90 -35.83
CA ALA A 110 -45.92 6.79 -35.65
C ALA A 110 -45.48 5.54 -36.44
N GLU A 111 -45.03 5.71 -37.67
CA GLU A 111 -44.47 4.63 -38.49
C GLU A 111 -43.21 4.05 -37.84
N ALA A 112 -42.28 4.90 -37.40
CA ALA A 112 -41.08 4.45 -36.68
C ALA A 112 -41.44 3.69 -35.39
N GLN A 113 -42.43 4.14 -34.64
CA GLN A 113 -42.88 3.46 -33.42
C GLN A 113 -43.53 2.11 -33.70
N LEU A 114 -44.29 1.99 -34.79
CA LEU A 114 -44.85 0.70 -35.22
C LEU A 114 -43.73 -0.32 -35.45
N GLU A 115 -42.70 0.06 -36.22
CA GLU A 115 -41.53 -0.80 -36.46
C GLU A 115 -40.74 -1.11 -35.18
N HIS A 116 -40.65 -0.16 -34.24
CA HIS A 116 -40.06 -0.45 -32.93
C HIS A 116 -40.88 -1.46 -32.13
N GLN A 117 -42.22 -1.43 -32.19
CA GLN A 117 -43.05 -2.42 -31.52
C GLN A 117 -42.96 -3.80 -32.18
N THR A 118 -42.89 -3.88 -33.51
CA THR A 118 -42.68 -5.16 -34.21
C THR A 118 -41.34 -5.78 -33.83
N ASN A 119 -40.27 -4.99 -33.81
CA ASN A 119 -38.95 -5.44 -33.37
C ASN A 119 -38.95 -5.87 -31.89
N ARG A 120 -39.61 -5.09 -31.03
CA ARG A 120 -39.77 -5.43 -29.60
C ARG A 120 -40.47 -6.77 -29.42
N LEU A 121 -41.51 -7.06 -30.20
CA LEU A 121 -42.23 -8.32 -30.13
C LEU A 121 -41.30 -9.49 -30.49
N ILE A 122 -40.54 -9.38 -31.58
CA ILE A 122 -39.54 -10.39 -31.98
C ILE A 122 -38.50 -10.60 -30.87
N ASN A 123 -37.97 -9.53 -30.28
CA ASN A 123 -37.01 -9.63 -29.18
C ASN A 123 -37.62 -10.27 -27.94
N LEU A 124 -38.88 -9.98 -27.61
CA LEU A 124 -39.58 -10.60 -26.50
C LEU A 124 -39.83 -12.09 -26.75
N GLU A 125 -40.16 -12.49 -27.97
CA GLU A 125 -40.28 -13.90 -28.33
C GLU A 125 -38.93 -14.63 -28.17
N LEU A 126 -37.82 -14.00 -28.58
CA LEU A 126 -36.47 -14.54 -28.40
C LEU A 126 -36.09 -14.66 -26.91
N VAL A 127 -36.38 -13.64 -26.10
CA VAL A 127 -36.13 -13.67 -24.66
C VAL A 127 -37.03 -14.68 -23.95
N ASN A 128 -38.29 -14.84 -24.38
CA ASN A 128 -39.19 -15.81 -23.79
C ASN A 128 -38.74 -17.25 -24.06
N THR A 129 -38.20 -17.50 -25.25
CA THR A 129 -37.71 -18.83 -25.68
C THR A 129 -36.34 -19.17 -25.10
N PHE A 130 -35.37 -18.24 -25.11
CA PHE A 130 -33.98 -18.53 -24.73
C PHE A 130 -33.52 -17.86 -23.43
N GLY A 131 -34.22 -16.82 -22.97
CA GLY A 131 -33.77 -15.97 -21.87
C GLY A 131 -33.57 -16.71 -20.55
N SER A 132 -34.46 -17.65 -20.20
CA SER A 132 -34.33 -18.45 -18.98
C SER A 132 -33.06 -19.31 -18.99
N ASN A 133 -32.74 -19.94 -20.12
CA ASN A 133 -31.56 -20.79 -20.25
C ASN A 133 -30.28 -19.96 -20.31
N ALA A 134 -30.28 -18.85 -21.06
CA ALA A 134 -29.16 -17.93 -21.13
C ALA A 134 -28.83 -17.32 -19.75
N TRP A 135 -29.86 -16.94 -18.99
CA TRP A 135 -29.69 -16.40 -17.64
C TRP A 135 -29.08 -17.43 -16.68
N LYS A 136 -29.57 -18.68 -16.70
CA LYS A 136 -29.00 -19.76 -15.88
C LYS A 136 -27.52 -20.02 -16.21
N LEU A 137 -27.17 -20.02 -17.50
CA LEU A 137 -25.78 -20.18 -17.93
C LEU A 137 -24.92 -19.01 -17.44
N HIS A 138 -25.42 -17.78 -17.54
CA HIS A 138 -24.73 -16.61 -17.03
C HIS A 138 -24.53 -16.68 -15.50
N CYS A 139 -25.54 -17.09 -14.74
CA CYS A 139 -25.42 -17.31 -13.30
C CYS A 139 -24.35 -18.37 -12.98
N TYR A 140 -24.33 -19.48 -13.71
CA TYR A 140 -23.32 -20.53 -13.53
C TYR A 140 -21.90 -20.01 -13.82
N GLN A 141 -21.72 -19.22 -14.89
CA GLN A 141 -20.43 -18.60 -15.21
C GLN A 141 -19.99 -17.63 -14.11
N LEU A 142 -20.92 -16.84 -13.58
CA LEU A 142 -20.66 -15.90 -12.49
C LEU A 142 -20.26 -16.63 -11.20
N GLU A 143 -20.96 -17.71 -10.85
CA GLU A 143 -20.63 -18.56 -9.70
C GLU A 143 -19.25 -19.21 -9.83
N TRP A 144 -18.93 -19.70 -11.04
CA TRP A 144 -17.61 -20.26 -11.32
C TRP A 144 -16.51 -19.20 -11.19
N LEU A 145 -16.72 -18.01 -11.75
CA LEU A 145 -15.76 -16.91 -11.67
C LEU A 145 -15.55 -16.45 -10.21
N ALA A 146 -16.64 -16.32 -9.45
CA ALA A 146 -16.57 -15.98 -8.03
C ALA A 146 -15.80 -17.04 -7.24
N SER A 147 -16.04 -18.33 -7.49
CA SER A 147 -15.30 -19.43 -6.87
C SER A 147 -13.82 -19.42 -7.25
N SER A 148 -13.49 -19.09 -8.51
CA SER A 148 -12.11 -18.99 -8.97
C SER A 148 -11.37 -17.86 -8.26
N LEU A 149 -11.96 -16.66 -8.22
CA LEU A 149 -11.38 -15.51 -7.52
C LEU A 149 -11.21 -15.79 -6.02
N GLN A 150 -12.18 -16.45 -5.38
CA GLN A 150 -12.04 -16.83 -3.98
C GLN A 150 -10.84 -17.76 -3.75
N LYS A 151 -10.59 -18.73 -4.66
CA LYS A 151 -9.43 -19.61 -4.56
C LYS A 151 -8.11 -18.85 -4.72
N GLU A 152 -8.05 -17.85 -5.60
CA GLU A 152 -6.88 -17.00 -5.76
C GLU A 152 -6.60 -16.17 -4.51
N VAL A 153 -7.64 -15.60 -3.90
CA VAL A 153 -7.55 -14.89 -2.61
C VAL A 153 -7.06 -15.81 -1.51
N ASP A 154 -7.63 -17.02 -1.41
CA ASP A 154 -7.22 -18.02 -0.41
C ASP A 154 -5.78 -18.48 -0.62
N ALA A 155 -5.32 -18.60 -1.87
CA ALA A 155 -3.94 -18.95 -2.19
C ALA A 155 -2.97 -17.83 -1.77
N ALA A 156 -3.26 -16.58 -2.13
CA ALA A 156 -2.46 -15.43 -1.73
C ALA A 156 -2.43 -15.26 -0.20
N ALA A 157 -3.56 -15.48 0.48
CA ALA A 157 -3.63 -15.43 1.93
C ALA A 157 -2.74 -16.52 2.57
N LYS A 158 -2.73 -17.74 2.03
CA LYS A 158 -1.84 -18.82 2.48
C LYS A 158 -0.37 -18.46 2.29
N GLU A 159 -0.01 -17.93 1.12
CA GLU A 159 1.36 -17.50 0.84
C GLU A 159 1.84 -16.42 1.83
N VAL A 160 1.01 -15.41 2.09
CA VAL A 160 1.30 -14.38 3.10
C VAL A 160 1.47 -14.99 4.49
N LEU A 161 0.62 -15.94 4.87
CA LEU A 161 0.70 -16.63 6.16
C LEU A 161 1.98 -17.47 6.28
N ASP A 162 2.36 -18.19 5.23
CA ASP A 162 3.57 -19.02 5.20
C ASP A 162 4.82 -18.14 5.31
N ILE A 163 4.90 -17.04 4.55
CA ILE A 163 5.97 -16.06 4.65
C ILE A 163 6.05 -15.47 6.07
N ASN A 164 4.92 -15.07 6.65
CA ASN A 164 4.89 -14.52 8.01
C ASN A 164 5.31 -15.55 9.06
N LYS A 165 4.95 -16.82 8.87
CA LYS A 165 5.37 -17.92 9.72
C LYS A 165 6.88 -18.13 9.63
N GLU A 166 7.44 -18.18 8.43
CA GLU A 166 8.88 -18.28 8.21
C GLU A 166 9.62 -17.11 8.87
N ARG A 167 9.20 -15.87 8.60
CA ARG A 167 9.74 -14.66 9.24
C ARG A 167 9.70 -14.77 10.76
N LYS A 168 8.57 -15.15 11.34
CA LYS A 168 8.43 -15.31 12.79
C LYS A 168 9.41 -16.35 13.34
N THR A 169 9.56 -17.50 12.68
CA THR A 169 10.51 -18.53 13.14
C THR A 169 11.97 -18.09 13.03
N ALA A 170 12.33 -17.38 11.96
CA ALA A 170 13.67 -16.84 11.77
C ALA A 170 13.99 -15.79 12.84
N GLN A 171 13.07 -14.84 13.05
CA GLN A 171 13.22 -13.81 14.08
C GLN A 171 13.32 -14.43 15.46
N LEU A 172 12.41 -15.33 15.87
CA LEU A 172 12.48 -15.95 17.21
C LEU A 172 13.81 -16.67 17.47
N LYS A 173 14.39 -17.34 16.46
CA LYS A 173 15.73 -17.93 16.57
C LYS A 173 16.80 -16.86 16.79
N MET A 174 16.76 -15.77 16.02
CA MET A 174 17.68 -14.63 16.18
C MET A 174 17.50 -13.91 17.53
N GLY A 175 16.28 -13.82 18.04
CA GLY A 175 16.01 -13.25 19.37
C GLY A 175 16.67 -14.06 20.48
N GLN A 176 16.65 -15.39 20.39
CA GLN A 176 17.34 -16.26 21.34
C GLN A 176 18.85 -16.06 21.29
N THR A 177 19.45 -15.96 20.10
CA THR A 177 20.90 -15.72 19.96
C THR A 177 21.27 -14.32 20.46
N LEU A 178 20.44 -13.31 20.20
CA LEU A 178 20.64 -11.94 20.68
C LEU A 178 20.56 -11.85 22.21
N GLN A 179 19.59 -12.53 22.84
CA GLN A 179 19.50 -12.63 24.29
C GLN A 179 20.72 -13.31 24.91
N GLN A 180 21.19 -14.41 24.32
CA GLN A 180 22.40 -15.10 24.77
C GLN A 180 23.63 -14.19 24.64
N LEU A 181 23.75 -13.45 23.54
CA LEU A 181 24.87 -12.53 23.31
C LEU A 181 24.83 -11.34 24.30
N ALA A 182 23.66 -10.77 24.55
CA ALA A 182 23.46 -9.71 25.53
C ALA A 182 23.79 -10.18 26.96
N GLN A 183 23.42 -11.41 27.33
CA GLN A 183 23.78 -11.99 28.62
C GLN A 183 25.29 -12.24 28.73
N ARG A 184 25.93 -12.73 27.67
CA ARG A 184 27.39 -12.89 27.63
C ARG A 184 28.11 -11.56 27.76
N TYR A 185 27.62 -10.53 27.06
CA TYR A 185 28.16 -9.18 27.13
C TYR A 185 28.08 -8.61 28.55
N THR A 186 26.89 -8.66 29.16
CA THR A 186 26.69 -8.16 30.54
C THR A 186 27.54 -8.92 31.55
N ASN A 187 27.64 -10.24 31.43
CA ASN A 187 28.53 -11.05 32.27
C ASN A 187 30.00 -10.67 32.09
N LEU A 188 30.46 -10.43 30.86
CA LEU A 188 31.85 -10.06 30.58
C LEU A 188 32.18 -8.66 31.12
N VAL A 189 31.27 -7.70 30.96
CA VAL A 189 31.39 -6.37 31.58
C VAL A 189 31.44 -6.50 33.11
N HIS A 190 30.58 -7.31 33.70
CA HIS A 190 30.57 -7.54 35.14
C HIS A 190 31.86 -8.19 35.63
N GLN A 191 32.36 -9.22 34.95
CA GLN A 191 33.63 -9.87 35.27
C GLN A 191 34.82 -8.92 35.16
N THR A 192 34.87 -8.10 34.11
CA THR A 192 35.92 -7.10 33.93
C THR A 192 35.91 -6.10 35.08
N LEU A 193 34.72 -5.60 35.44
CA LEU A 193 34.56 -4.68 36.57
C LEU A 193 34.96 -5.34 37.91
N GLN A 194 34.60 -6.61 38.14
CA GLN A 194 35.01 -7.34 39.34
C GLN A 194 36.52 -7.49 39.43
N VAL A 195 37.18 -7.81 38.31
CA VAL A 195 38.65 -7.89 38.24
C VAL A 195 39.28 -6.54 38.54
N ASP A 196 38.79 -5.45 37.94
CA ASP A 196 39.30 -4.08 38.18
C ASP A 196 39.14 -3.63 39.64
N VAL A 197 38.05 -4.03 40.31
CA VAL A 197 37.85 -3.75 41.73
C VAL A 197 38.80 -4.60 42.59
N ALA A 198 38.98 -5.87 42.26
CA ALA A 198 39.88 -6.77 42.98
C ALA A 198 41.35 -6.34 42.85
N THR A 199 41.80 -5.95 41.66
CA THR A 199 43.16 -5.46 41.42
C THR A 199 43.43 -4.18 42.20
N LYS A 200 42.52 -3.20 42.16
CA LYS A 200 42.63 -1.97 42.98
C LYS A 200 42.67 -2.25 44.48
N SER A 201 41.85 -3.19 44.97
CA SER A 201 41.89 -3.59 46.38
C SER A 201 43.23 -4.22 46.77
N LEU A 202 43.77 -5.11 45.93
CA LEU A 202 45.08 -5.73 46.15
C LEU A 202 46.21 -4.70 46.06
N GLU A 203 46.15 -3.74 45.15
CA GLU A 203 47.11 -2.63 45.04
C GLU A 203 47.14 -1.79 46.32
N LEU A 204 45.97 -1.46 46.88
CA LEU A 204 45.87 -0.75 48.16
C LEU A 204 46.47 -1.56 49.33
N GLN A 205 46.20 -2.86 49.39
CA GLN A 205 46.79 -3.74 50.41
C GLN A 205 48.31 -3.85 50.26
N ILE A 206 48.83 -3.99 49.03
CA ILE A 206 50.27 -4.01 48.76
C ILE A 206 50.91 -2.68 49.14
N ALA A 207 50.28 -1.54 48.82
CA ALA A 207 50.77 -0.23 49.20
C ALA A 207 50.82 -0.06 50.73
N ALA A 208 49.80 -0.52 51.46
CA ALA A 208 49.77 -0.51 52.92
C ALA A 208 50.90 -1.35 53.53
N LEU A 209 51.09 -2.58 53.04
CA LEU A 209 52.17 -3.48 53.50
C LEU A 209 53.56 -2.93 53.19
N ARG A 210 53.75 -2.28 52.04
CA ARG A 210 55.02 -1.60 51.70
C ARG A 210 55.31 -0.45 52.66
N ALA A 211 54.31 0.37 52.97
CA ALA A 211 54.45 1.46 53.94
C ALA A 211 54.77 0.94 55.36
N GLU A 212 54.19 -0.19 55.77
CA GLU A 212 54.51 -0.83 57.04
C GLU A 212 55.94 -1.38 57.08
N LYS A 213 56.39 -2.03 55.99
CA LYS A 213 57.78 -2.49 55.86
C LYS A 213 58.77 -1.34 55.94
N GLU A 214 58.51 -0.22 55.28
CA GLU A 214 59.37 0.97 55.35
C GLU A 214 59.46 1.56 56.77
N LYS A 215 58.37 1.55 57.54
CA LYS A 215 58.38 1.93 58.96
C LYS A 215 59.23 1.00 59.81
N LEU A 216 59.18 -0.31 59.56
CA LEU A 216 60.00 -1.28 60.30
C LEU A 216 61.49 -1.15 59.95
N VAL A 217 61.82 -0.93 58.68
CA VAL A 217 63.20 -0.73 58.21
C VAL A 217 63.80 0.59 58.70
N SER A 218 62.99 1.63 58.93
CA SER A 218 63.45 2.89 59.53
C SER A 218 63.49 2.87 61.07
N SER A 219 62.95 1.82 61.70
CA SER A 219 62.93 1.60 63.16
C SER A 219 64.01 0.62 63.65
N SER A 220 64.77 0.00 62.75
CA SER A 220 65.97 -0.80 63.03
C SER A 220 67.21 -0.07 62.55
#